data_AF-A0A967WQS8-F1
#
_entry.id   AF-A0A967WQS8-F1
#
_cell.length_a   1.000
_cell.length_b   1.000
_cell.length_c   1.000
_cell.angle_alpha   90.00
_cell.angle_beta   90.00
_cell.angle_gamma   90.00
#
_symmetry.space_group_name_H-M   'P 1'
#
loop_
_entity.id
_entity.type
_entity.pdbx_description
1 polymer ?
#
loop_
_entity_poly.entity_id
_entity_poly.type
_entity_poly.pdbx_seq_one_letter_code
_entity_poly.pdbx_strand_id
1 'polypeptide(L)' 'MERLTAGTDSAWLIATEVDMWDERGLVQAWLERNGSLADQAHYVGVSVYQFNLP' A
#
# COMPACT_ATOMS: atom_id res chain seq x y z
N MET A 1 -3.64 -8.03 -7.12
CA MET A 1 -3.45 -7.89 -5.67
C MET A 1 -4.43 -8.75 -4.88
N GLU A 2 -5.69 -8.87 -5.28
CA GLU A 2 -6.71 -9.73 -4.60
C GLU A 2 -6.20 -11.11 -4.15
N ARG A 3 -5.62 -11.92 -5.05
CA ARG A 3 -5.09 -13.25 -4.68
C ARG A 3 -3.91 -13.19 -3.71
N LEU A 4 -3.11 -12.13 -3.75
CA LEU A 4 -1.93 -11.94 -2.89
C LEU A 4 -2.33 -11.53 -1.47
N THR A 5 -3.45 -10.84 -1.33
CA THR A 5 -3.96 -10.31 -0.06
C THR A 5 -5.16 -11.11 0.47
N ALA A 6 -5.47 -12.25 -0.15
CA ALA A 6 -6.61 -13.08 0.25
C ALA A 6 -6.36 -13.69 1.64
N GLY A 7 -7.29 -13.47 2.57
CA GLY A 7 -7.21 -13.99 3.93
C GLY A 7 -6.27 -13.22 4.87
N THR A 8 -5.80 -12.03 4.47
CA THR A 8 -5.04 -11.13 5.35
C THR A 8 -5.92 -9.96 5.77
N ASP A 9 -5.98 -9.66 7.07
CA ASP A 9 -6.77 -8.55 7.61
C ASP A 9 -6.17 -7.17 7.31
N SER A 10 -4.86 -7.12 7.01
CA SER A 10 -4.15 -5.88 6.74
C SER A 10 -3.03 -6.05 5.71
N ALA A 11 -2.72 -4.94 5.02
CA ALA A 11 -1.61 -4.83 4.09
C ALA A 11 -0.78 -3.59 4.43
N TRP A 12 0.55 -3.75 4.38
CA TRP A 12 1.50 -2.67 4.58
C TRP A 12 2.19 -2.34 3.26
N LEU A 13 2.14 -1.07 2.87
CA LEU A 13 2.87 -0.55 1.72
C LEU A 13 4.06 0.26 2.22
N ILE A 14 5.27 -0.27 2.00
CA ILE A 14 6.52 0.45 2.23
C ILE A 14 6.96 1.03 0.90
N ALA A 15 6.65 2.30 0.69
CA ALA A 15 6.90 3.03 -0.54
C ALA A 15 8.27 3.72 -0.48
N THR A 16 9.30 2.99 -0.94
CA THR A 16 10.64 3.52 -1.25
C THR A 16 10.85 3.49 -2.75
N GLU A 17 11.43 4.55 -3.33
CA GLU A 17 11.81 4.56 -4.76
C GLU A 17 10.64 4.17 -5.70
N VAL A 18 9.42 4.63 -5.40
CA VAL A 18 8.19 4.25 -6.12
C VAL A 18 8.31 4.47 -7.63
N ASP A 19 8.97 5.56 -8.04
CA ASP A 19 9.22 5.87 -9.45
C ASP A 19 9.97 4.76 -10.20
N MET A 20 10.73 3.92 -9.49
CA MET A 20 11.50 2.82 -10.10
C MET A 20 10.67 1.54 -10.30
N TRP A 21 9.67 1.26 -9.47
CA TRP A 21 8.96 -0.03 -9.47
C TRP A 21 7.44 0.07 -9.65
N ASP A 22 6.83 1.22 -9.37
CA ASP A 22 5.40 1.49 -9.56
C ASP A 22 5.18 2.95 -9.97
N GLU A 23 5.82 3.35 -11.06
CA GLU A 23 5.72 4.69 -11.68
C GLU A 23 4.27 5.14 -11.88
N ARG A 24 3.35 4.19 -12.09
CA ARG A 24 1.91 4.45 -12.32
C ARG A 24 1.06 4.40 -11.05
N GLY A 25 1.66 4.15 -9.88
CA GLY A 25 0.99 4.07 -8.59
C GLY A 25 -0.12 3.01 -8.53
N LEU A 26 0.00 1.92 -9.29
CA LEU A 26 -1.04 0.91 -9.42
C LEU A 26 -1.25 0.13 -8.13
N VAL A 27 -0.21 -0.08 -7.32
CA VAL A 27 -0.30 -0.80 -6.05
C VAL A 27 -1.04 0.03 -5.02
N GLN A 28 -0.59 1.28 -4.82
CA GLN A 28 -1.26 2.19 -3.90
C GLN A 28 -2.71 2.45 -4.32
N ALA A 29 -2.95 2.74 -5.60
CA ALA A 29 -4.31 2.96 -6.09
C ALA A 29 -5.20 1.71 -5.96
N TRP A 30 -4.64 0.50 -6.04
CA TRP A 30 -5.41 -0.71 -5.75
C TRP A 30 -5.75 -0.82 -4.26
N LEU A 31 -4.80 -0.54 -3.35
CA LEU A 31 -5.03 -0.58 -1.91
C LEU A 31 -6.06 0.45 -1.45
N GLU A 32 -5.99 1.67 -1.98
CA GLU A 32 -6.97 2.73 -1.71
C GLU A 32 -8.38 2.38 -2.20
N ARG A 33 -8.50 1.59 -3.27
CA ARG A 33 -9.79 1.13 -3.80
C ARG A 33 -10.39 -0.05 -3.07
N ASN A 34 -9.55 -0.92 -2.49
CA ASN A 34 -9.96 -2.23 -1.96
C ASN A 34 -9.78 -2.37 -0.45
N GLY A 35 -9.22 -1.36 0.20
CA GLY A 35 -9.03 -1.32 1.65
C GLY A 35 -9.28 0.07 2.20
N SER A 36 -9.11 0.21 3.51
CA SER A 36 -9.20 1.49 4.21
C SER A 36 -7.86 1.83 4.83
N LEU A 37 -7.38 3.05 4.62
CA LEU A 37 -6.14 3.51 5.23
C LEU A 37 -6.33 3.59 6.75
N ALA A 38 -5.52 2.82 7.48
CA ALA A 38 -5.54 2.72 8.93
C ALA A 38 -4.49 3.63 9.58
N ASP A 39 -3.30 3.72 8.99
CA ASP A 39 -2.21 4.55 9.47
C ASP A 39 -1.24 4.92 8.33
N GLN A 40 -0.49 6.00 8.50
CA GLN A 40 0.59 6.40 7.61
C GLN A 40 1.72 7.12 8.33
N ALA A 41 2.94 6.90 7.88
CA ALA A 41 4.12 7.61 8.35
C ALA A 41 5.03 8.01 7.18
N HIS A 42 5.58 9.22 7.24
CA HIS A 42 6.51 9.72 6.25
C HIS A 42 7.86 9.99 6.89
N TYR A 43 8.90 9.44 6.27
CA TYR A 43 10.30 9.67 6.64
C TYR A 43 11.06 10.14 5.39
N VAL A 44 12.31 10.53 5.59
CA VAL A 44 13.19 10.89 4.47
C VAL A 44 13.41 9.65 3.60
N GLY A 45 12.91 9.70 2.36
CA GLY A 45 13.09 8.65 1.36
C GLY A 45 12.15 7.44 1.46
N VAL A 46 11.25 7.40 2.45
CA VAL A 46 10.28 6.31 2.61
C VAL A 46 8.95 6.81 3.15
N SER A 47 7.86 6.33 2.55
CA SER A 47 6.51 6.45 3.11
C SER A 47 5.98 5.06 3.45
N VAL A 48 5.33 4.94 4.60
CA VAL A 48 4.72 3.69 5.06
C VAL A 48 3.22 3.92 5.20
N TYR A 49 2.44 3.02 4.64
CA TYR A 49 0.98 3.03 4.73
C TYR A 49 0.49 1.68 5.24
N GLN A 50 -0.45 1.70 6.18
CA GLN A 50 -1.17 0.52 6.63
C GLN A 50 -2.60 0.59 6.11
N PHE A 51 -3.05 -0.45 5.43
CA PHE A 51 -4.42 -0.62 4.99
C PHE A 51 -5.08 -1.79 5.72
N ASN A 52 -6.31 -1.59 6.20
CA ASN A 52 -7.19 -2.69 6.60
C ASN A 52 -7.95 -3.18 5.38
N LEU A 53 -7.95 -4.49 5.17
CA LEU A 53 -8.61 -5.15 4.05
C LEU A 53 -9.96 -5.73 4.51
N PRO A 54 -10.93 -5.88 3.59
CA PRO A 54 -12.27 -6.38 3.89
C PRO A 54 -12.31 -7.89 4.22
#